data_AF-A0A1C2EE48-F1
#
_entry.id   AF-A0A1C2EE48-F1
#
_cell.length_a   1.000
_cell.length_b   1.000
_cell.length_c   1.000
_cell.angle_alpha   90.00
_cell.angle_beta   90.00
_cell.angle_gamma   90.00
#
_symmetry.space_group_name_H-M   'P 1'
#
loop_
_entity.id
_entity.type
_entity.pdbx_description
1 polymer ?
#
loop_
_entity_poly.entity_id
_entity_poly.type
_entity_poly.pdbx_seq_one_letter_code
_entity_poly.pdbx_strand_id
1 'polypeptide(L)'
;MPTAPCPISGGLFRIPLTLGVISVLALLLVQGEKGRAKPPKPEDVAGIIGFLLRVHDGACPGLTFDPVAMSRMIDPRGMTLDAIKRRYRKDFDESYAEVGSRIAGEGLPAYCDLVRTFFGRNPGETPGLVVR
;
A
#
# COMPACT_ATOMS: atom_id res chain seq x y z
N MET A 1 56.63 -16.24 1.08
CA MET A 1 55.26 -16.67 1.42
C MET A 1 54.35 -16.27 0.25
N PRO A 2 53.97 -17.22 -0.62
CA PRO A 2 53.16 -16.95 -1.80
C PRO A 2 51.66 -17.22 -1.59
N THR A 3 50.86 -16.27 -2.09
CA THR A 3 49.57 -16.32 -2.81
C THR A 3 48.50 -17.40 -2.54
N ALA A 4 47.25 -16.89 -2.49
CA ALA A 4 45.94 -17.52 -2.32
C ALA A 4 45.63 -18.77 -3.17
N PRO A 5 44.56 -19.49 -2.79
CA PRO A 5 43.41 -19.58 -3.70
C PRO A 5 42.02 -19.49 -3.01
N CYS A 6 41.09 -18.78 -3.65
CA CYS A 6 39.64 -18.92 -3.46
C CYS A 6 39.11 -20.12 -4.26
N PRO A 7 38.16 -20.90 -3.72
CA PRO A 7 37.09 -21.41 -4.59
C PRO A 7 35.78 -21.71 -3.83
N ILE A 8 34.67 -21.00 -4.10
CA ILE A 8 33.28 -21.55 -4.03
C ILE A 8 32.40 -20.68 -4.98
N SER A 9 32.38 -20.95 -6.28
CA SER A 9 31.39 -21.78 -6.98
C SER A 9 29.93 -21.63 -6.53
N GLY A 10 29.20 -20.75 -7.22
CA GLY A 10 28.06 -21.19 -8.04
C GLY A 10 26.86 -21.80 -7.32
N GLY A 11 26.22 -21.04 -6.42
CA GLY A 11 24.87 -21.33 -5.96
C GLY A 11 23.83 -20.72 -6.91
N LEU A 12 23.49 -21.46 -7.98
CA LEU A 12 22.35 -21.19 -8.85
C LEU A 12 21.07 -21.32 -8.02
N PHE A 13 20.64 -20.23 -7.37
CA PHE A 13 19.40 -20.19 -6.62
C PHE A 13 18.23 -20.20 -7.61
N ARG A 14 17.83 -21.41 -8.00
CA ARG A 14 16.53 -21.68 -8.62
C ARG A 14 15.45 -21.30 -7.62
N ILE A 15 14.99 -20.06 -7.67
CA ILE A 15 13.73 -19.66 -7.05
C ILE A 15 12.62 -20.24 -7.94
N PRO A 16 11.83 -21.22 -7.47
CA PRO A 16 10.68 -21.67 -8.23
C PRO A 16 9.69 -20.52 -8.33
N LEU A 17 9.34 -20.19 -9.58
CA LEU A 17 8.14 -19.45 -9.95
C LEU A 17 6.93 -20.07 -9.23
N THR A 18 6.55 -19.51 -8.08
CA THR A 18 5.18 -19.57 -7.59
C THR A 18 4.54 -18.24 -7.94
N LEU A 19 3.88 -18.26 -9.09
CA LEU A 19 3.00 -17.24 -9.60
C LEU A 19 2.03 -16.78 -8.50
N GLY A 20 1.83 -15.47 -8.38
CA GLY A 20 0.54 -14.92 -7.96
C GLY A 20 0.47 -14.14 -6.65
N VAL A 21 1.59 -13.77 -6.03
CA VAL A 21 1.57 -12.92 -4.81
C VAL A 21 2.39 -11.66 -5.03
N ILE A 22 2.02 -10.89 -6.05
CA ILE A 22 2.46 -9.50 -6.12
C ILE A 22 1.49 -8.71 -5.22
N SER A 23 1.84 -8.62 -3.93
CA SER A 23 1.17 -7.74 -2.97
C SER A 23 1.06 -6.34 -3.59
N VAL A 24 -0.09 -5.68 -3.45
CA VAL A 24 -0.32 -4.31 -3.96
C VAL A 24 0.77 -3.35 -3.44
N LEU A 25 1.34 -3.65 -2.27
CA LEU A 25 2.49 -2.93 -1.72
C LEU A 25 3.79 -3.15 -2.53
N ALA A 26 3.99 -4.32 -3.14
CA ALA A 26 5.11 -4.55 -4.06
C ALA A 26 4.94 -3.76 -5.37
N LEU A 27 3.71 -3.54 -5.85
CA LEU A 27 3.46 -2.60 -6.96
C LEU A 27 3.83 -1.16 -6.56
N LEU A 28 3.50 -0.75 -5.34
CA LEU A 28 3.85 0.56 -4.79
C LEU A 28 5.36 0.74 -4.57
N LEU A 29 6.08 -0.31 -4.16
CA LEU A 29 7.53 -0.28 -3.94
C LEU A 29 8.36 -0.24 -5.25
N VAL A 30 7.82 -0.71 -6.38
CA VAL A 30 8.52 -0.70 -7.67
C VAL A 30 8.39 0.65 -8.42
N GLN A 31 7.51 1.55 -7.99
CA GLN A 31 7.28 2.85 -8.67
C GLN A 31 8.26 3.97 -8.22
N GLY A 32 9.39 3.61 -7.60
CA GLY A 32 10.45 4.55 -7.18
C GLY A 32 11.29 5.17 -8.30
N GLU A 33 10.89 5.07 -9.57
CA GLU A 33 11.57 5.72 -10.69
C GLU A 33 10.70 6.85 -11.26
N LYS A 34 11.23 8.07 -11.15
CA LYS A 34 10.70 9.31 -11.74
C LYS A 34 10.33 9.11 -13.22
N GLY A 35 9.07 8.87 -13.51
CA GLY A 35 8.58 8.80 -14.87
C GLY A 35 7.08 9.03 -14.90
N ARG A 36 6.66 10.24 -15.30
CA ARG A 36 5.29 10.61 -15.70
C ARG A 36 4.22 9.76 -14.99
N ALA A 37 3.87 10.11 -13.76
CA ALA A 37 2.80 9.45 -13.02
C ALA A 37 1.53 9.42 -13.88
N LYS A 38 1.24 8.27 -14.47
CA LYS A 38 -0.07 8.01 -15.05
C LYS A 38 -1.06 8.20 -13.89
N PRO A 39 -2.21 8.89 -14.10
CA PRO A 39 -3.20 8.97 -13.05
C PRO A 39 -3.46 7.56 -12.51
N PRO A 40 -3.45 7.37 -11.17
CA PRO A 40 -3.62 6.06 -10.57
C PRO A 40 -4.93 5.46 -11.05
N LYS A 41 -4.95 4.15 -11.28
CA LYS A 41 -6.18 3.53 -11.75
C LYS A 41 -7.22 3.58 -10.64
N PRO A 42 -8.52 3.61 -10.99
CA PRO A 42 -9.58 3.60 -9.99
C PRO A 42 -9.48 2.46 -8.96
N GLU A 43 -9.02 1.29 -9.41
CA GLU A 43 -8.85 0.10 -8.57
C GLU A 43 -7.73 0.30 -7.53
N ASP A 44 -6.61 0.91 -7.93
CA ASP A 44 -5.49 1.22 -7.04
C ASP A 44 -5.92 2.21 -5.95
N VAL A 45 -6.69 3.24 -6.33
CA VAL A 45 -7.24 4.22 -5.38
C VAL A 45 -8.21 3.55 -4.40
N ALA A 46 -9.09 2.68 -4.88
CA ALA A 46 -10.01 1.94 -4.02
C ALA A 46 -9.27 1.01 -3.04
N GLY A 47 -8.18 0.37 -3.50
CA GLY A 47 -7.30 -0.43 -2.65
C GLY A 47 -6.65 0.41 -1.55
N ILE A 48 -6.12 1.59 -1.89
CA ILE A 48 -5.52 2.50 -0.88
C ILE A 48 -6.58 2.97 0.12
N ILE A 49 -7.80 3.28 -0.33
CA ILE A 49 -8.92 3.62 0.58
C ILE A 49 -9.24 2.44 1.51
N GLY A 50 -9.26 1.20 0.99
CA GLY A 50 -9.43 -0.01 1.81
C GLY A 50 -8.29 -0.21 2.82
N PHE A 51 -7.06 0.09 2.41
CA PHE A 51 -5.87 0.01 3.27
C PHE A 51 -5.93 1.04 4.41
N LEU A 52 -6.40 2.26 4.14
CA LEU A 52 -6.46 3.35 5.11
C LEU A 52 -7.76 3.38 5.92
N LEU A 53 -8.71 2.47 5.67
CA LEU A 53 -10.00 2.48 6.35
C LEU A 53 -9.87 2.38 7.88
N ARG A 54 -8.92 1.59 8.38
CA ARG A 54 -8.69 1.49 9.83
C ARG A 54 -8.20 2.81 10.44
N VAL A 55 -7.49 3.65 9.68
CA VAL A 55 -7.11 5.01 10.10
C VAL A 55 -8.34 5.91 10.15
N HIS A 56 -9.24 5.79 9.17
CA HIS A 56 -10.53 6.47 9.19
C HIS A 56 -11.37 6.08 10.42
N ASP A 57 -11.34 4.80 10.80
CA ASP A 57 -12.00 4.27 12.00
C ASP A 57 -11.28 4.64 13.32
N GLY A 58 -10.20 5.43 13.26
CA GLY A 58 -9.49 5.94 14.44
C GLY A 58 -8.48 4.98 15.06
N ALA A 59 -8.05 3.93 14.35
CA ALA A 59 -7.10 2.95 14.89
C ALA A 59 -5.70 3.54 15.13
N CYS A 60 -5.32 4.59 14.41
CA CYS A 60 -4.00 5.21 14.53
C CYS A 60 -4.05 6.60 15.17
N PRO A 61 -3.57 6.78 16.41
CA PRO A 61 -3.56 8.08 17.06
C PRO A 61 -2.64 9.06 16.32
N GLY A 62 -3.13 10.30 16.14
CA GLY A 62 -2.42 11.34 15.38
C GLY A 62 -2.51 11.20 13.85
N LEU A 63 -3.23 10.20 13.33
CA LEU A 63 -3.54 10.07 11.91
C LEU A 63 -5.05 10.17 11.71
N THR A 64 -5.48 10.95 10.73
CA THR A 64 -6.89 10.99 10.31
C THR A 64 -6.99 10.84 8.81
N PHE A 65 -7.98 10.09 8.32
CA PHE A 65 -8.17 9.86 6.90
C PHE A 65 -9.61 10.16 6.46
N ASP A 66 -9.75 10.99 5.42
CA ASP A 66 -11.01 11.21 4.70
C ASP A 66 -11.04 10.42 3.37
N PRO A 67 -11.80 9.30 3.31
CA PRO A 67 -11.92 8.50 2.10
C PRO A 67 -12.64 9.23 0.95
N VAL A 68 -13.46 10.25 1.25
CA VAL A 68 -14.18 11.01 0.20
C VAL A 68 -13.21 11.90 -0.56
N ALA A 69 -12.25 12.54 0.12
CA ALA A 69 -11.21 13.34 -0.53
C ALA A 69 -10.41 12.49 -1.53
N MET A 70 -10.07 11.26 -1.16
CA MET A 70 -9.36 10.32 -2.04
C MET A 70 -10.23 9.76 -3.18
N SER A 71 -11.52 9.53 -2.93
CA SER A 71 -12.46 9.07 -3.95
C SER A 71 -12.59 10.02 -5.15
N ARG A 72 -12.25 11.31 -4.97
CA ARG A 72 -12.27 12.30 -6.07
C ARG A 72 -11.26 12.01 -7.17
N MET A 73 -10.27 11.17 -6.90
CA MET A 73 -9.32 10.67 -7.90
C MET A 73 -9.96 9.63 -8.83
N ILE A 74 -11.06 9.00 -8.42
CA ILE A 74 -11.84 8.04 -9.22
C ILE A 74 -12.94 8.76 -10.00
N ASP A 75 -13.75 9.54 -9.30
CA ASP A 75 -14.84 10.33 -9.85
C ASP A 75 -14.72 11.75 -9.30
N PRO A 76 -14.61 12.81 -10.13
CA PRO A 76 -14.43 14.18 -9.65
C PRO A 76 -15.57 14.68 -8.74
N ARG A 77 -16.76 14.05 -8.78
CA ARG A 77 -17.87 14.34 -7.86
C ARG A 77 -17.69 13.71 -6.48
N GLY A 78 -16.71 12.83 -6.33
CA GLY A 78 -16.52 11.98 -5.17
C GLY A 78 -17.45 10.77 -5.17
N MET A 79 -17.03 9.72 -4.48
CA MET A 79 -17.84 8.53 -4.24
C MET A 79 -17.97 8.30 -2.74
N THR A 80 -19.13 7.82 -2.31
CA THR A 80 -19.30 7.36 -0.93
C THR A 80 -18.54 6.05 -0.72
N LEU A 81 -18.15 5.79 0.53
CA LEU A 81 -17.43 4.56 0.88
C LEU A 81 -18.20 3.30 0.44
N ASP A 82 -19.51 3.28 0.61
CA ASP A 82 -20.36 2.15 0.18
C ASP A 82 -20.36 1.96 -1.34
N ALA A 83 -20.31 3.04 -2.11
CA ALA A 83 -20.22 2.95 -3.56
C ALA A 83 -18.87 2.37 -4.00
N ILE A 84 -17.78 2.75 -3.33
CA ILE A 84 -16.43 2.23 -3.56
C ILE A 84 -16.38 0.74 -3.22
N LYS A 85 -16.86 0.35 -2.03
CA LYS A 85 -16.95 -1.05 -1.58
C LYS A 85 -17.76 -1.92 -2.55
N ARG A 86 -18.85 -1.39 -3.12
CA ARG A 86 -19.66 -2.15 -4.10
C ARG A 86 -18.98 -2.25 -5.47
N ARG A 87 -18.41 -1.16 -5.98
CA ARG A 87 -17.86 -1.10 -7.35
C ARG A 87 -16.47 -1.75 -7.45
N TYR A 88 -15.63 -1.57 -6.43
CA TYR A 88 -14.25 -2.05 -6.37
C TYR A 88 -14.07 -3.06 -5.25
N ARG A 89 -15.08 -3.92 -5.06
CA ARG A 89 -15.16 -4.83 -3.91
C ARG A 89 -13.90 -5.66 -3.73
N LYS A 90 -13.39 -6.23 -4.83
CA LYS A 90 -12.23 -7.12 -4.80
C LYS A 90 -11.00 -6.40 -4.25
N ASP A 91 -10.59 -5.30 -4.88
CA ASP A 91 -9.38 -4.57 -4.51
C ASP A 91 -9.49 -3.95 -3.10
N PHE A 92 -10.70 -3.50 -2.74
CA PHE A 92 -11.00 -2.99 -1.41
C PHE A 92 -10.88 -4.08 -0.33
N ASP A 93 -11.60 -5.20 -0.51
CA ASP A 93 -11.65 -6.29 0.47
C ASP A 93 -10.27 -6.94 0.62
N GLU A 94 -9.53 -7.13 -0.48
CA GLU A 94 -8.15 -7.63 -0.46
C GLU A 94 -7.22 -6.71 0.33
N SER A 95 -7.26 -5.40 0.07
CA SER A 95 -6.43 -4.42 0.79
C SER A 95 -6.81 -4.30 2.27
N TYR A 96 -8.11 -4.33 2.58
CA TYR A 96 -8.59 -4.29 3.96
C TYR A 96 -8.19 -5.55 4.74
N ALA A 97 -8.27 -6.72 4.10
CA ALA A 97 -7.83 -7.99 4.65
C ALA A 97 -6.31 -8.02 4.86
N GLU A 98 -5.51 -7.51 3.91
CA GLU A 98 -4.06 -7.41 4.04
C GLU A 98 -3.67 -6.63 5.31
N VAL A 99 -4.30 -5.46 5.53
CA VAL A 99 -4.05 -4.68 6.74
C VAL A 99 -4.46 -5.45 8.00
N GLY A 100 -5.51 -6.27 7.93
CA GLY A 100 -5.93 -7.11 9.06
C GLY A 100 -4.86 -8.15 9.41
N SER A 101 -4.33 -8.82 8.40
CA SER A 101 -3.23 -9.78 8.54
C SER A 101 -1.96 -9.11 9.06
N ARG A 102 -1.62 -7.91 8.57
CA ARG A 102 -0.46 -7.14 9.07
C ARG A 102 -0.62 -6.74 10.52
N ILE A 103 -1.77 -6.23 10.92
CA ILE A 103 -2.03 -5.86 12.32
C ILE A 103 -1.98 -7.10 13.22
N ALA A 104 -2.49 -8.25 12.75
CA ALA A 104 -2.40 -9.50 13.49
C ALA A 104 -0.95 -10.03 13.62
N GLY A 105 -0.10 -9.81 12.61
CA GLY A 105 1.29 -10.28 12.61
C GLY A 105 2.31 -9.34 13.25
N GLU A 106 2.22 -8.05 12.94
CA GLU A 106 3.20 -7.00 13.31
C GLU A 106 2.67 -6.05 14.40
N GLY A 107 1.36 -6.08 14.65
CA GLY A 107 0.69 -5.19 15.60
C GLY A 107 0.19 -3.88 14.97
N LEU A 108 -0.76 -3.26 15.66
CA LEU A 108 -1.35 -1.97 15.26
C LEU A 108 -0.31 -0.83 15.18
N PRO A 109 0.66 -0.69 16.11
CA PRO A 109 1.67 0.37 16.03
C PRO A 109 2.52 0.32 14.76
N ALA A 110 2.95 -0.88 14.34
CA ALA A 110 3.76 -1.05 13.12
C ALA A 110 2.99 -0.62 11.86
N TYR A 111 1.70 -0.95 11.78
CA TYR A 111 0.83 -0.46 10.72
C TYR A 111 0.72 1.08 10.72
N CYS A 112 0.51 1.69 11.88
CA CYS A 112 0.40 3.15 11.98
C CYS A 112 1.70 3.86 11.58
N ASP A 113 2.86 3.32 11.95
CA ASP A 113 4.15 3.86 11.53
C ASP A 113 4.39 3.69 10.02
N LEU A 114 3.95 2.56 9.43
CA LEU A 114 3.96 2.38 7.99
C LEU A 114 3.11 3.45 7.29
N VAL A 115 1.88 3.70 7.78
CA VAL A 115 1.01 4.72 7.19
C VAL A 115 1.64 6.10 7.27
N ARG A 116 2.17 6.47 8.44
CA ARG A 116 2.85 7.76 8.65
C ARG A 116 4.06 7.92 7.72
N THR A 117 4.87 6.87 7.61
CA THR A 117 6.13 6.92 6.86
C THR A 117 5.90 6.88 5.35
N PHE A 118 4.92 6.11 4.88
CA PHE A 118 4.69 5.88 3.46
C PHE A 118 3.71 6.90 2.87
N PHE A 119 2.55 7.07 3.48
CA PHE A 119 1.50 7.94 2.95
C PHE A 119 1.60 9.37 3.49
N GLY A 120 2.11 9.56 4.71
CA GLY A 120 2.26 10.89 5.31
C GLY A 120 3.30 11.80 4.64
N ARG A 121 4.17 11.27 3.77
CA ARG A 121 5.22 12.05 3.09
C ARG A 121 4.72 12.90 1.94
N ASN A 122 3.64 12.47 1.27
CA ASN A 122 3.15 13.10 0.04
C ASN A 122 1.62 13.33 0.13
N PRO A 123 1.18 14.49 0.66
CA PRO A 123 -0.26 14.78 0.79
C PRO A 123 -0.99 14.85 -0.56
N GLY A 124 -0.27 15.11 -1.65
CA GLY A 124 -0.83 15.09 -3.02
C GLY A 124 -1.14 13.69 -3.55
N GLU A 125 -0.51 12.64 -3.01
CA GLU A 125 -0.73 11.24 -3.42
C GLU A 125 -1.80 10.55 -2.57
N THR A 126 -2.05 11.06 -1.36
CA THR A 126 -3.09 10.58 -0.44
C THR A 126 -3.95 11.72 0.11
N PRO A 127 -4.74 12.38 -0.76
CA PRO A 127 -5.61 13.46 -0.30
C PRO A 127 -6.61 12.95 0.74
N GLY A 128 -6.74 13.72 1.83
CA GLY A 128 -7.58 13.36 2.97
C GLY A 128 -6.83 12.69 4.13
N LEU A 129 -5.58 12.24 3.93
CA LEU A 129 -4.73 11.79 5.03
C LEU A 129 -4.05 13.00 5.69
N VAL A 130 -4.18 13.10 7.01
CA VAL A 130 -3.54 14.15 7.83
C VAL A 130 -2.75 13.47 8.95
N VAL A 131 -1.48 13.83 9.05
CA VAL A 131 -0.60 13.50 10.17
C VAL A 131 -0.55 14.70 11.11
N ARG A 132 -0.87 14.49 12.39
CA ARG A 132 -0.83 15.51 13.44
C ARG A 132 0.33 15.27 14.40
#